data_AF-A0A3F2ZSG9-F1
#
_entry.id   AF-A0A3F2ZSG9-F1
#
_cell.length_a   1.000
_cell.length_b   1.000
_cell.length_c   1.000
_cell.angle_alpha   90.00
_cell.angle_beta   90.00
_cell.angle_gamma   90.00
#
_symmetry.space_group_name_H-M   'P 1'
#
loop_
_entity.id
_entity.type
_entity.pdbx_description
1 polymer ?
#
loop_
_entity_poly.entity_id
_entity_poly.type
_entity_poly.pdbx_seq_one_letter_code
_entity_poly.pdbx_strand_id
1 'polypeptide(L)'
;MVKYDEAKKHAHFNGYTFTRDEKTGYYLSTKPTKENKRQRLHVYVWEFYNGRIPEGYEVHHKDEDKGNNDISNFELLLGLKHRKLHGYEFSQDEKRVETARKIIKEKAQPKAIEWHGSKEGREWHKEHYENVKDKFHIKEKYICEYCGITYETQKGRNKFCSNKCKSAWRRKQGLDNEIRVCVICGKEFECNKYSKAKTCSRKCRGELRRLNKQKLKE
;
A
#
# COMPACT_ATOMS: atom_id res chain seq x y z
N MET A 1 28.86 -30.05 9.03
CA MET A 1 28.37 -28.85 9.76
C MET A 1 29.26 -27.65 9.44
N VAL A 2 28.69 -26.45 9.46
CA VAL A 2 29.45 -25.19 9.24
C VAL A 2 30.30 -24.90 10.48
N LYS A 3 31.57 -24.56 10.28
CA LYS A 3 32.47 -24.12 11.36
C LYS A 3 32.76 -22.64 11.20
N TYR A 4 32.93 -21.91 12.29
CA TYR A 4 33.22 -20.48 12.29
C TYR A 4 34.55 -20.22 12.98
N ASP A 5 35.26 -19.16 12.58
CA ASP A 5 36.36 -18.62 13.38
C ASP A 5 35.82 -17.92 14.64
N GLU A 6 36.71 -17.64 15.60
CA GLU A 6 36.33 -17.01 16.88
C GLU A 6 35.62 -15.67 16.67
N ALA A 7 36.06 -14.90 15.68
CA ALA A 7 35.50 -13.59 15.35
C ALA A 7 34.21 -13.66 14.50
N LYS A 8 33.78 -14.86 14.07
CA LYS A 8 32.70 -15.09 13.08
C LYS A 8 32.87 -14.25 11.79
N LYS A 9 34.10 -13.93 11.42
CA LYS A 9 34.44 -13.27 10.16
C LYS A 9 34.46 -14.28 9.02
N HIS A 10 34.89 -15.50 9.30
CA HIS A 10 34.98 -16.58 8.33
C HIS A 10 34.16 -17.78 8.77
N ALA A 11 33.48 -18.39 7.80
CA ALA A 11 32.81 -19.67 7.93
C ALA A 11 33.47 -20.69 6.99
N HIS A 12 33.59 -21.92 7.45
CA HIS A 12 34.23 -23.02 6.73
C HIS A 12 33.24 -24.16 6.56
N PHE A 13 33.02 -24.57 5.31
CA PHE A 13 32.10 -25.64 4.98
C PHE A 13 32.52 -26.33 3.67
N ASN A 14 32.57 -27.67 3.68
CA ASN A 14 32.90 -28.50 2.52
C ASN A 14 34.21 -28.10 1.80
N GLY A 15 35.25 -27.74 2.55
CA GLY A 15 36.53 -27.30 1.97
C GLY A 15 36.55 -25.87 1.42
N TYR A 16 35.43 -25.15 1.46
CA TYR A 16 35.34 -23.74 1.09
C TYR A 16 35.35 -22.85 2.32
N THR A 17 35.94 -21.67 2.14
CA THR A 17 35.89 -20.57 3.11
C THR A 17 34.91 -19.52 2.60
N PHE A 18 34.10 -18.98 3.50
CA PHE A 18 33.14 -17.92 3.21
C PHE A 18 33.41 -16.76 4.16
N THR A 19 33.44 -15.54 3.63
CA THR A 19 33.69 -14.33 4.42
C THR A 19 32.39 -13.58 4.65
N ARG A 20 32.17 -13.14 5.90
CA ARG A 20 31.00 -12.33 6.27
C ARG A 20 31.10 -10.93 5.68
N ASP A 21 30.10 -10.58 4.87
CA ASP A 21 29.87 -9.22 4.36
C ASP A 21 29.18 -8.39 5.44
N GLU A 22 29.86 -7.36 5.93
CA GLU A 22 29.37 -6.48 6.99
C GLU A 22 28.17 -5.64 6.56
N LYS A 23 28.03 -5.37 5.25
CA LYS A 23 26.90 -4.60 4.72
C LYS A 23 25.61 -5.40 4.73
N THR A 24 25.69 -6.68 4.35
CA THR A 24 24.48 -7.51 4.15
C THR A 24 24.24 -8.53 5.26
N GLY A 25 25.27 -8.84 6.05
CA GLY A 25 25.29 -9.86 7.11
C GLY A 25 25.48 -11.30 6.60
N TYR A 26 25.51 -11.51 5.28
CA TYR A 26 25.66 -12.84 4.68
C TYR A 26 27.12 -13.24 4.50
N TYR A 27 27.39 -14.54 4.49
CA TYR A 27 28.69 -15.10 4.15
C TYR A 27 28.79 -15.39 2.64
N LEU A 28 29.84 -14.89 1.98
CA LEU A 28 30.11 -15.10 0.55
C LEU A 28 31.36 -15.96 0.39
N SER A 29 31.29 -17.02 -0.44
CA SER A 29 32.44 -17.89 -0.70
C SER A 29 33.64 -17.07 -1.18
N THR A 30 34.86 -17.38 -0.74
CA THR A 30 36.08 -16.71 -1.20
C THR A 30 36.48 -17.14 -2.61
N LYS A 31 36.06 -18.33 -3.04
CA LYS A 31 36.33 -18.91 -4.37
C LYS A 31 35.03 -19.23 -5.12
N PRO A 32 35.05 -19.36 -6.46
CA PRO A 32 33.90 -19.86 -7.20
C PRO A 32 33.46 -21.25 -6.70
N THR A 33 32.15 -21.43 -6.53
CA THR A 33 31.55 -22.67 -6.02
C THR A 33 30.64 -23.34 -7.04
N LYS A 34 30.14 -22.59 -8.03
CA LYS A 34 29.25 -23.08 -9.08
C LYS A 34 29.39 -22.24 -10.33
N GLU A 35 29.70 -22.85 -11.48
CA GLU A 35 29.76 -22.19 -12.79
C GLU A 35 30.56 -20.88 -12.79
N ASN A 36 31.75 -20.90 -12.17
CA ASN A 36 32.61 -19.73 -11.99
C ASN A 36 32.00 -18.55 -11.19
N LYS A 37 30.90 -18.77 -10.47
CA LYS A 37 30.26 -17.82 -9.57
C LYS A 37 30.50 -18.19 -8.11
N ARG A 38 30.61 -17.15 -7.28
CA ARG A 38 30.73 -17.26 -5.82
C ARG A 38 29.32 -17.30 -5.23
N GLN A 39 28.95 -18.39 -4.55
CA GLN A 39 27.66 -18.47 -3.87
C GLN A 39 27.73 -17.93 -2.43
N ARG A 40 26.57 -17.52 -1.92
CA ARG A 40 26.40 -17.26 -0.49
C ARG A 40 26.30 -18.57 0.27
N LEU A 41 26.76 -18.58 1.52
CA LEU A 41 26.86 -19.79 2.35
C LEU A 41 25.52 -20.50 2.52
N HIS A 42 24.45 -19.80 2.92
CA HIS A 42 23.13 -20.41 3.09
C HIS A 42 22.61 -21.13 1.85
N VAL A 43 22.82 -20.55 0.66
CA VAL A 43 22.49 -21.19 -0.63
C VAL A 43 23.35 -22.43 -0.86
N TYR A 44 24.66 -22.32 -0.64
CA TYR A 44 25.58 -23.43 -0.84
C TYR A 44 25.31 -24.60 0.10
N VAL A 45 25.07 -24.32 1.39
CA VAL A 45 24.72 -25.32 2.41
C VAL A 45 23.39 -26.00 2.04
N TRP A 46 22.38 -25.23 1.62
CA TRP A 46 21.12 -25.82 1.14
C TRP A 46 21.35 -26.76 -0.04
N GLU A 47 22.05 -26.29 -1.08
CA GLU A 47 22.29 -27.08 -2.29
C GLU A 47 23.11 -28.34 -2.02
N PHE A 48 24.03 -28.30 -1.06
CA PHE A 48 24.82 -29.46 -0.65
C PHE A 48 23.97 -30.59 -0.08
N TYR A 49 22.97 -30.28 0.76
CA TYR A 49 22.13 -31.31 1.40
C TYR A 49 20.86 -31.66 0.60
N ASN A 50 20.24 -30.69 -0.06
CA ASN A 50 18.92 -30.84 -0.68
C ASN A 50 18.96 -30.80 -2.21
N GLY A 51 20.13 -30.52 -2.80
CA GLY A 51 20.27 -30.35 -4.25
C GLY A 51 19.82 -28.98 -4.76
N ARG A 52 19.65 -28.87 -6.08
CA ARG A 52 19.42 -27.60 -6.76
C ARG A 52 18.13 -26.92 -6.28
N ILE A 53 18.22 -25.62 -6.00
CA ILE A 53 17.04 -24.80 -5.68
C ILE A 53 16.16 -24.68 -6.93
N PRO A 54 14.86 -25.01 -6.85
CA PRO A 54 13.94 -24.85 -7.98
C PRO A 54 13.82 -23.40 -8.43
N GLU A 55 13.52 -23.19 -9.71
CA GLU A 55 13.34 -21.84 -10.26
C GLU A 55 12.22 -21.08 -9.53
N GLY A 56 12.50 -19.83 -9.18
CA GLY A 56 11.58 -18.97 -8.44
C GLY A 56 11.57 -19.17 -6.93
N TYR A 57 12.34 -20.12 -6.39
CA TYR A 57 12.49 -20.33 -4.95
C TYR A 57 13.78 -19.70 -4.42
N GLU A 58 13.75 -19.29 -3.16
CA GLU A 58 14.86 -18.68 -2.42
C GLU A 58 14.98 -19.39 -1.06
N VAL A 59 16.21 -19.52 -0.57
CA VAL A 59 16.49 -20.07 0.77
C VAL A 59 16.28 -18.96 1.79
N HIS A 60 15.44 -19.23 2.79
CA HIS A 60 15.12 -18.32 3.88
C HIS A 60 15.64 -18.87 5.21
N HIS A 61 16.12 -17.97 6.08
CA HIS A 61 16.51 -18.26 7.46
C HIS A 61 15.25 -18.15 8.34
N LYS A 62 14.79 -19.26 8.93
CA LYS A 62 13.56 -19.31 9.74
C LYS A 62 13.60 -18.39 10.96
N ASP A 63 14.79 -18.18 11.52
CA ASP A 63 15.04 -17.30 12.66
C ASP A 63 15.43 -15.86 12.27
N GLU A 64 15.46 -15.56 10.97
CA GLU A 64 15.91 -14.30 10.38
C GLU A 64 17.38 -13.92 10.69
N ASP A 65 18.15 -14.79 11.37
CA ASP A 65 19.58 -14.59 11.63
C ASP A 65 20.41 -15.18 10.49
N LYS A 66 20.90 -14.29 9.62
CA LYS A 66 21.82 -14.62 8.52
C LYS A 66 23.14 -15.27 8.98
N GLY A 67 23.47 -15.15 10.27
CA GLY A 67 24.58 -15.80 10.93
C GLY A 67 24.37 -17.30 11.16
N ASN A 68 23.13 -17.72 11.40
CA ASN A 68 22.76 -19.10 11.67
C ASN A 68 22.59 -19.90 10.37
N ASN A 69 23.68 -20.56 9.94
CA ASN A 69 23.70 -21.32 8.68
C ASN A 69 23.55 -22.84 8.89
N ASP A 70 22.86 -23.25 9.95
CA ASP A 70 22.47 -24.64 10.12
C ASP A 70 21.39 -25.03 9.10
N ILE A 71 21.49 -26.25 8.55
CA ILE A 71 20.54 -26.73 7.53
C ILE A 71 19.10 -26.81 8.07
N SER A 72 18.92 -27.08 9.36
CA SER A 72 17.60 -27.12 10.00
C SER A 72 16.95 -25.74 10.11
N ASN A 73 17.76 -24.67 10.11
CA ASN A 73 17.30 -23.29 10.16
C ASN A 73 16.84 -22.77 8.80
N PHE A 74 16.96 -23.56 7.73
CA PHE A 74 16.55 -23.13 6.40
C PHE A 74 15.19 -23.67 5.99
N GLU A 75 14.51 -22.88 5.18
CA GLU A 75 13.36 -23.31 4.39
C GLU A 75 13.41 -22.72 2.97
N LEU A 76 12.72 -23.35 2.02
CA LEU A 76 12.51 -22.78 0.69
C LEU A 76 11.20 -22.02 0.63
N LEU A 77 11.30 -20.76 0.25
CA LEU A 77 10.14 -19.92 -0.03
C LEU A 77 10.10 -19.54 -1.51
N LEU A 78 8.90 -19.51 -2.08
CA LEU A 78 8.70 -18.85 -3.36
C LEU A 78 9.11 -17.38 -3.21
N GLY A 79 9.94 -16.84 -4.11
CA GLY A 79 10.50 -15.48 -3.96
C GLY A 79 9.43 -14.39 -3.80
N LEU A 80 8.23 -14.57 -4.39
CA LEU A 80 7.09 -13.68 -4.15
C LEU A 80 6.59 -13.72 -2.70
N LYS A 81 6.49 -14.91 -2.10
CA LYS A 81 6.10 -15.08 -0.69
C LYS A 81 7.17 -14.52 0.23
N HIS A 82 8.45 -14.79 -0.06
CA HIS A 82 9.58 -14.28 0.70
C HIS A 82 9.62 -12.74 0.74
N ARG A 83 9.44 -12.08 -0.42
CA ARG A 83 9.33 -10.61 -0.47
C ARG A 83 8.12 -10.07 0.29
N LYS A 84 6.97 -10.77 0.23
CA LYS A 84 5.77 -10.36 0.96
C LYS A 84 5.95 -10.47 2.47
N LEU A 85 6.58 -11.55 2.94
CA LEU A 85 6.92 -11.77 4.34
C LEU A 85 7.80 -10.61 4.86
N HIS A 86 8.92 -10.35 4.21
CA HIS A 86 9.79 -9.23 4.60
C HIS A 86 9.15 -7.85 4.43
N GLY A 87 8.23 -7.69 3.47
CA GLY A 87 7.43 -6.48 3.34
C GLY A 87 6.46 -6.28 4.52
N TYR A 88 5.90 -7.37 5.04
CA TYR A 88 5.05 -7.35 6.23
C TYR A 88 5.88 -7.06 7.50
N GLU A 89 6.99 -7.75 7.72
CA GLU A 89 7.90 -7.46 8.85
C GLU A 89 8.37 -6.01 8.83
N PHE A 90 8.77 -5.50 7.66
CA PHE A 90 9.10 -4.08 7.49
C PHE A 90 7.96 -3.18 7.98
N SER A 91 6.72 -3.52 7.66
CA SER A 91 5.56 -2.71 8.05
C SER A 91 5.28 -2.74 9.56
N GLN A 92 5.75 -3.77 10.28
CA GLN A 92 5.63 -3.89 11.73
C GLN A 92 6.76 -3.13 12.48
N ASP A 93 7.90 -2.87 11.83
CA ASP A 93 8.97 -2.06 12.40
C ASP A 93 8.68 -0.56 12.25
N GLU A 94 8.10 0.04 13.28
CA GLU A 94 7.72 1.45 13.30
C GLU A 94 8.90 2.40 12.98
N LYS A 95 10.10 2.10 13.48
CA LYS A 95 11.29 2.94 13.26
C LYS A 95 11.70 2.94 11.81
N ARG A 96 11.66 1.76 11.18
CA ARG A 96 12.00 1.59 9.77
C ARG A 96 10.95 2.22 8.86
N VAL A 97 9.67 2.08 9.19
CA VAL A 97 8.56 2.76 8.50
C VAL A 97 8.71 4.27 8.57
N GLU A 98 8.99 4.82 9.75
CA GLU A 98 9.14 6.27 9.91
C GLU A 98 10.34 6.81 9.13
N THR A 99 11.47 6.10 9.18
CA THR A 99 12.66 6.42 8.39
C THR A 99 12.35 6.43 6.90
N ALA A 100 11.62 5.43 6.40
CA ALA A 100 11.24 5.37 4.99
C ALA A 100 10.28 6.49 4.58
N ARG A 101 9.29 6.82 5.43
CA ARG A 101 8.39 7.97 5.21
C ARG A 101 9.17 9.27 5.07
N LYS A 102 10.14 9.50 5.97
CA LYS A 102 11.02 10.66 5.92
C LYS A 102 11.81 10.72 4.61
N ILE A 103 12.43 9.61 4.20
CA ILE A 103 13.17 9.52 2.93
C ILE A 103 12.27 9.82 1.73
N ILE A 104 11.05 9.25 1.71
CA ILE A 104 10.09 9.50 0.62
C ILE A 104 9.76 10.98 0.56
N LYS A 105 9.40 11.59 1.69
CA LYS A 105 9.01 13.01 1.76
C LYS A 105 10.16 13.96 1.40
N GLU A 106 11.36 13.71 1.90
CA GLU A 106 12.48 14.64 1.79
C GLU A 106 13.32 14.44 0.52
N LYS A 107 13.35 13.23 -0.04
CA LYS A 107 14.21 12.89 -1.18
C LYS A 107 13.42 12.46 -2.42
N ALA A 108 12.48 11.53 -2.28
CA ALA A 108 11.79 10.97 -3.44
C ALA A 108 10.74 11.92 -4.02
N GLN A 109 9.90 12.53 -3.17
CA GLN A 109 8.84 13.45 -3.60
C GLN A 109 9.37 14.68 -4.32
N PRO A 110 10.41 15.40 -3.83
CA PRO A 110 10.94 16.57 -4.54
C PRO A 110 11.45 16.22 -5.94
N LYS A 111 12.23 15.13 -6.04
CA LYS A 111 12.74 14.64 -7.34
C LYS A 111 11.62 14.19 -8.27
N ALA A 112 10.57 13.57 -7.73
CA ALA A 112 9.39 13.22 -8.52
C ALA A 112 8.70 14.47 -9.05
N ILE A 113 8.45 15.48 -8.21
CA ILE A 113 7.82 16.75 -8.62
C ILE A 113 8.65 17.42 -9.72
N GLU A 114 9.96 17.52 -9.52
CA GLU A 114 10.90 18.06 -10.50
C GLU A 114 10.80 17.33 -11.84
N TRP A 115 10.87 16.00 -11.83
CA TRP A 115 10.77 15.19 -13.05
C TRP A 115 9.41 15.32 -13.74
N HIS A 116 8.29 15.26 -13.00
CA HIS A 116 6.95 15.39 -13.59
C HIS A 116 6.70 16.81 -14.15
N GLY A 117 7.36 17.83 -13.61
CA GLY A 117 7.33 19.21 -14.12
C GLY A 117 8.22 19.45 -15.35
N SER A 118 9.20 18.57 -15.59
CA SER A 118 10.14 18.67 -16.71
C SER A 118 9.47 18.52 -18.08
N LYS A 119 10.20 18.82 -19.16
CA LYS A 119 9.70 18.58 -20.52
C LYS A 119 9.70 17.09 -20.82
N GLU A 120 10.78 16.41 -20.44
CA GLU A 120 11.02 14.98 -20.61
C GLU A 120 9.93 14.15 -19.93
N GLY A 121 9.57 14.50 -18.69
CA GLY A 121 8.49 13.81 -17.96
C GLY A 121 7.12 13.98 -18.63
N ARG A 122 6.81 15.19 -19.12
CA ARG A 122 5.55 15.44 -19.85
C ARG A 122 5.48 14.69 -21.17
N GLU A 123 6.59 14.64 -21.90
CA GLU A 123 6.70 13.92 -23.17
C GLU A 123 6.55 12.40 -22.94
N TRP A 124 7.22 11.87 -21.92
CA TRP A 124 7.03 10.48 -21.49
C TRP A 124 5.58 10.18 -21.13
N HIS A 125 4.88 11.05 -20.38
CA HIS A 125 3.48 10.82 -20.02
C HIS A 125 2.55 10.82 -21.24
N LYS A 126 2.85 11.66 -22.24
CA LYS A 126 2.10 11.69 -23.51
C LYS A 126 2.28 10.37 -24.27
N GLU A 127 3.51 9.91 -24.45
CA GLU A 127 3.79 8.62 -25.10
C GLU A 127 3.19 7.45 -24.32
N HIS A 128 3.34 7.47 -22.99
CA HIS A 128 2.78 6.45 -22.12
C HIS A 128 1.27 6.37 -22.32
N TYR A 129 0.56 7.51 -22.29
CA TYR A 129 -0.88 7.57 -22.53
C TYR A 129 -1.26 6.96 -23.88
N GLU A 130 -0.55 7.28 -24.97
CA GLU A 130 -0.82 6.69 -26.29
C GLU A 130 -0.71 5.16 -26.29
N ASN A 131 0.23 4.61 -25.53
CA ASN A 131 0.42 3.16 -25.41
C ASN A 131 -0.65 2.45 -24.57
N VAL A 132 -1.40 3.18 -23.73
CA VAL A 132 -2.36 2.59 -22.80
C VAL A 132 -3.81 3.05 -23.00
N LYS A 133 -4.06 4.10 -23.79
CA LYS A 133 -5.38 4.74 -23.96
C LYS A 133 -6.50 3.76 -24.32
N ASP A 134 -6.20 2.75 -25.14
CA ASP A 134 -7.19 1.77 -25.58
C ASP A 134 -7.77 0.99 -24.39
N LYS A 135 -6.94 0.70 -23.37
CA LYS A 135 -7.38 0.04 -22.13
C LYS A 135 -8.33 0.90 -21.31
N PHE A 136 -8.23 2.23 -21.40
CA PHE A 136 -9.12 3.18 -20.71
C PHE A 136 -10.45 3.40 -21.43
N HIS A 137 -10.50 3.13 -22.74
CA HIS A 137 -11.70 3.36 -23.56
C HIS A 137 -12.56 2.12 -23.75
N ILE A 138 -12.17 0.98 -23.18
CA ILE A 138 -13.02 -0.22 -23.11
C ILE A 138 -14.34 0.13 -22.42
N LYS A 139 -15.46 -0.15 -23.07
CA LYS A 139 -16.80 0.02 -22.50
C LYS A 139 -17.38 -1.32 -22.09
N GLU A 140 -18.11 -1.31 -20.98
CA GLU A 140 -18.85 -2.46 -20.46
C GLU A 140 -20.26 -2.02 -20.06
N LYS A 141 -21.21 -2.96 -20.08
CA LYS A 141 -22.58 -2.74 -19.62
C LYS A 141 -22.67 -3.00 -18.13
N TYR A 142 -23.33 -2.11 -17.40
CA TYR A 142 -23.56 -2.19 -15.97
C TYR A 142 -25.06 -2.00 -15.67
N ILE A 143 -25.50 -2.49 -14.51
CA ILE A 143 -26.86 -2.29 -14.00
C ILE A 143 -26.81 -1.25 -12.89
N CYS A 144 -27.66 -0.23 -12.95
CA CYS A 144 -27.67 0.81 -11.94
C CYS A 144 -28.25 0.29 -10.61
N GLU A 145 -27.50 0.40 -9.52
CA GLU A 145 -27.92 -0.01 -8.17
C GLU A 145 -29.13 0.80 -7.62
N TYR A 146 -29.49 1.93 -8.24
CA TYR A 146 -30.62 2.75 -7.82
C TYR A 146 -31.89 2.52 -8.65
N CYS A 147 -31.79 2.63 -9.99
CA CYS A 147 -32.95 2.54 -10.87
C CYS A 147 -33.09 1.21 -11.62
N GLY A 148 -32.12 0.31 -11.54
CA GLY A 148 -32.16 -1.00 -12.20
C GLY A 148 -31.93 -0.99 -13.72
N ILE A 149 -31.80 0.20 -14.34
CA ILE A 149 -31.58 0.32 -15.79
C ILE A 149 -30.16 -0.13 -16.15
N THR A 150 -30.04 -0.88 -17.24
CA THR A 150 -28.76 -1.20 -17.88
C THR A 150 -28.20 0.00 -18.63
N TYR A 151 -26.93 0.32 -18.41
CA TYR A 151 -26.24 1.44 -19.06
C TYR A 151 -24.82 1.03 -19.47
N GLU A 152 -24.27 1.69 -20.47
CA GLU A 152 -22.93 1.43 -20.98
C GLU A 152 -21.99 2.59 -20.60
N THR A 153 -20.81 2.26 -20.08
CA THR A 153 -19.80 3.27 -19.74
C THR A 153 -18.40 2.66 -19.76
N GLN A 154 -17.37 3.49 -19.57
CA GLN A 154 -15.97 3.04 -19.49
C GLN A 154 -15.81 2.01 -18.37
N LYS A 155 -15.04 0.96 -18.66
CA LYS A 155 -14.75 -0.13 -17.73
C LYS A 155 -14.23 0.43 -16.40
N GLY A 156 -14.84 0.01 -15.31
CA GLY A 156 -14.48 0.50 -14.00
C GLY A 156 -15.43 0.05 -12.90
N ARG A 157 -15.32 0.68 -11.73
CA ARG A 157 -16.19 0.41 -10.58
C ARG A 157 -17.47 1.24 -10.69
N ASN A 158 -18.28 0.97 -11.71
CA ASN A 158 -19.49 1.73 -12.00
C ASN A 158 -20.72 1.14 -11.30
N LYS A 159 -21.43 1.97 -10.54
CA LYS A 159 -22.61 1.57 -9.74
C LYS A 159 -23.90 2.27 -10.17
N PHE A 160 -23.80 3.45 -10.77
CA PHE A 160 -24.94 4.30 -11.10
C PHE A 160 -24.86 4.79 -12.52
N CYS A 161 -26.01 4.82 -13.22
CA CYS A 161 -26.09 5.33 -14.58
C CYS A 161 -25.86 6.85 -14.69
N SER A 162 -25.97 7.59 -13.57
CA SER A 162 -25.82 9.04 -13.55
C SER A 162 -25.57 9.56 -12.13
N ASN A 163 -25.05 10.80 -12.03
CA ASN A 163 -24.94 11.54 -10.77
C ASN A 163 -26.32 11.73 -10.09
N LYS A 164 -27.41 11.83 -10.86
CA LYS A 164 -28.78 11.90 -10.32
C LYS A 164 -29.11 10.63 -9.53
N CYS A 165 -28.85 9.45 -10.09
CA CYS A 165 -29.09 8.18 -9.42
C CYS A 165 -28.16 7.98 -8.22
N LYS A 166 -26.88 8.33 -8.34
CA LYS A 166 -25.92 8.31 -7.21
C LYS A 166 -26.42 9.15 -6.04
N SER A 167 -26.79 10.41 -6.29
CA SER A 167 -27.27 11.33 -5.25
C SER A 167 -28.61 10.88 -4.66
N ALA A 168 -29.52 10.33 -5.47
CA ALA A 168 -30.78 9.79 -4.98
C ALA A 168 -30.57 8.57 -4.08
N TRP A 169 -29.69 7.64 -4.49
CA TRP A 169 -29.30 6.50 -3.69
C TRP A 169 -28.69 6.91 -2.35
N ARG A 170 -27.72 7.84 -2.34
CA ARG A 170 -27.09 8.34 -1.11
C ARG A 170 -28.10 8.94 -0.12
N ARG A 171 -29.07 9.72 -0.63
CA ARG A 171 -30.15 10.29 0.19
C ARG A 171 -31.07 9.21 0.76
N LYS A 172 -31.44 8.22 -0.05
CA LYS A 172 -32.27 7.08 0.40
C LYS A 172 -31.58 6.26 1.50
N GLN A 173 -30.26 6.12 1.41
CA GLN A 173 -29.45 5.40 2.40
C GLN A 173 -29.10 6.23 3.65
N GLY A 174 -29.42 7.53 3.69
CA GLY A 174 -29.08 8.39 4.84
C GLY A 174 -27.58 8.64 5.04
N LEU A 175 -26.72 8.31 4.06
CA LEU A 175 -25.25 8.38 4.20
C LEU A 175 -24.68 9.79 4.46
N ASP A 176 -25.49 10.81 4.18
CA ASP A 176 -25.12 12.22 4.33
C ASP A 176 -25.92 12.90 5.45
N ASN A 177 -26.61 12.12 6.30
CA ASN A 177 -27.30 12.66 7.45
C ASN A 177 -26.36 12.76 8.65
N GLU A 178 -26.59 13.78 9.46
CA GLU A 178 -25.89 14.03 10.71
C GLU A 178 -26.90 14.52 11.76
N ILE A 179 -26.57 14.28 13.02
CA ILE A 179 -27.37 14.76 14.15
C ILE A 179 -26.86 16.16 14.52
N ARG A 180 -27.78 17.13 14.61
CA ARG A 180 -27.50 18.49 15.07
C ARG A 180 -28.37 18.84 16.26
N VAL A 181 -27.88 19.77 17.07
CA VAL A 181 -28.64 20.33 18.20
C VAL A 181 -29.39 21.59 17.74
N CYS A 182 -30.68 21.67 18.06
CA CYS A 182 -31.50 22.82 17.73
C CYS A 182 -31.11 24.05 18.55
N VAL A 183 -30.77 25.16 17.88
CA VAL A 183 -30.37 26.42 18.55
C VAL A 183 -31.49 27.13 19.34
N ILE A 184 -32.74 26.65 19.27
CA ILE A 184 -33.90 27.26 19.95
C ILE A 184 -34.38 26.42 21.12
N CYS A 185 -34.48 25.09 20.95
CA CYS A 185 -35.04 24.21 21.99
C CYS A 185 -34.03 23.19 22.55
N GLY A 186 -32.79 23.17 22.06
CA GLY A 186 -31.76 22.24 22.52
C GLY A 186 -31.97 20.78 22.11
N LYS A 187 -33.06 20.43 21.40
CA LYS A 187 -33.31 19.06 20.97
C LYS A 187 -32.41 18.65 19.80
N GLU A 188 -31.91 17.43 19.86
CA GLU A 188 -31.25 16.78 18.73
C GLU A 188 -32.24 16.54 17.59
N PHE A 189 -31.75 16.73 16.36
CA PHE A 189 -32.51 16.43 15.15
C PHE A 189 -31.57 15.96 14.06
N GLU A 190 -32.05 15.00 13.27
CA GLU A 190 -31.33 14.52 12.10
C GLU A 190 -31.55 15.49 10.93
N CYS A 191 -30.47 15.83 10.24
CA CYS A 191 -30.57 16.55 8.98
C CYS A 191 -29.43 16.18 8.04
N ASN A 192 -29.64 16.41 6.76
CA ASN A 192 -28.57 16.25 5.79
C ASN A 192 -27.45 17.28 6.08
N LYS A 193 -26.18 16.85 6.03
CA LYS A 193 -25.01 17.72 6.29
C LYS A 193 -24.93 18.94 5.37
N TYR A 194 -25.47 18.86 4.15
CA TYR A 194 -25.54 19.98 3.22
C TYR A 194 -26.70 20.94 3.51
N SER A 195 -27.61 20.59 4.42
CA SER A 195 -28.69 21.46 4.87
C SER A 195 -28.15 22.62 5.70
N LYS A 196 -28.71 23.82 5.51
CA LYS A 196 -28.45 24.98 6.39
C LYS A 196 -29.34 25.00 7.63
N ALA A 197 -30.11 23.94 7.88
CA ALA A 197 -31.03 23.87 9.01
C ALA A 197 -30.26 23.90 10.35
N LYS A 198 -30.59 24.88 11.18
CA LYS A 198 -30.11 25.04 12.57
C LYS A 198 -31.17 24.68 13.61
N THR A 199 -32.37 24.31 13.16
CA THR A 199 -33.56 24.12 14.00
C THR A 199 -34.27 22.82 13.66
N CYS A 200 -34.78 22.15 14.69
CA CYS A 200 -35.41 20.84 14.57
C CYS A 200 -36.79 20.85 13.91
N SER A 201 -37.50 21.99 13.93
CA SER A 201 -38.90 22.06 13.49
C SER A 201 -39.25 23.40 12.84
N ARG A 202 -40.38 23.45 12.13
CA ARG A 202 -40.94 24.70 11.56
C ARG A 202 -41.22 25.74 12.66
N LYS A 203 -41.67 25.31 13.84
CA LYS A 203 -41.91 26.17 15.01
C LYS A 203 -40.61 26.84 15.46
N CYS A 204 -39.56 26.07 15.71
CA CYS A 204 -38.24 26.61 16.08
C CYS A 204 -37.64 27.48 14.97
N ARG A 205 -37.88 27.14 13.70
CA ARG A 205 -37.45 27.98 12.57
C ARG A 205 -38.15 29.34 12.54
N GLY A 206 -39.46 29.38 12.81
CA GLY A 206 -40.23 30.62 12.92
C GLY A 206 -39.73 31.48 14.06
N GLU A 207 -39.46 30.86 15.21
CA GLU A 207 -38.93 31.54 16.39
C GLU A 207 -37.53 32.12 16.16
N LEU A 208 -36.63 31.36 15.54
CA LEU A 208 -35.30 31.85 15.16
C LEU A 208 -35.38 33.06 14.21
N ARG A 209 -36.33 33.05 13.25
CA ARG A 209 -36.56 34.20 12.36
C ARG A 209 -37.06 35.42 13.12
N ARG A 210 -37.97 35.24 14.07
CA ARG A 210 -38.51 36.31 14.92
C ARG A 210 -37.39 36.97 15.73
N LEU A 211 -36.56 36.17 16.41
CA LEU A 211 -35.43 36.65 17.20
C LEU A 211 -34.39 37.40 16.35
N ASN A 212 -34.04 36.86 15.17
CA ASN A 212 -33.10 37.55 14.28
C ASN A 212 -33.64 38.91 13.80
N LYS A 213 -34.95 39.02 13.56
CA LYS A 213 -35.58 40.29 13.15
C LYS A 213 -35.61 41.33 14.28
N GLN A 214 -35.70 40.90 15.54
CA GLN A 214 -35.61 41.81 16.69
C GLN A 214 -34.20 42.38 16.86
N LYS A 215 -33.17 41.53 16.74
CA LYS A 215 -31.75 41.94 16.79
C LYS A 215 -31.30 42.87 15.65
N LEU A 216 -32.04 42.92 14.55
CA LEU A 216 -31.76 43.80 13.40
C LEU A 216 -32.41 45.20 13.56
N LYS A 217 -33.27 45.38 14.56
CA LYS A 217 -33.97 46.64 14.85
C LYS A 217 -33.40 47.39 16.06
N GLU A 218 -32.57 46.71 16.85
CA GLU A 218 -31.67 47.28 17.85
C GLU A 218 -30.36 47.70 17.17
#